data_AF-A0A1W9UDH2-F1
#
_entry.id   AF-A0A1W9UDH2-F1
#
_cell.length_a   1.000
_cell.length_b   1.000
_cell.length_c   1.000
_cell.angle_alpha   90.00
_cell.angle_beta   90.00
_cell.angle_gamma   90.00
#
_symmetry.space_group_name_H-M   'P 1'
#
loop_
_entity.id
_entity.type
_entity.pdbx_description
1 polymer ?
#
loop_
_entity_poly.entity_id
_entity_poly.type
_entity_poly.pdbx_seq_one_letter_code
_entity_poly.pdbx_strand_id
1 'polypeptide(L)'
;MPLASCVFAQPLHDPPDNTFSYLMEYDVIAFKSCFPVSNIWGDEQLDEYKSYYLAIRDRIDQYPDKIFVIVTQPPQVPGSSDPGEAVRARAFADWLQSDEYLAGHPNLFTFDFFGHLAGADNFLRPEYRMDDYDAHPNEQANRAIGPLFVEFLDQAIKSYDSGAPRPTPTAPAEQPTSEAVPSEPPPVIAPLPAAGLIDDFESTTEPWDTSSEGEGSMIECGADAGFAHGGAASLRVHYDIAPEGWTDCGQSFESPQDWSDGAGISLWLRSEEAREWVTLMLFAGDPDNPTPFEVDFETTTESAGGWAQVAFLWTDFEKAEWVGDEGLAELDPARVLGYGFSIGADGEQTDGIFWLDDVALVTGAERPQPAPTAEPVEESTEEPGEELVEEPEEESGSGICPGAMALPLGAIGIVLASHGRRCR
;
A
#
# COMPACT_ATOMS: atom_id res chain seq x y z
N MET A 1 -8.06 -10.03 3.62
CA MET A 1 -9.35 -9.70 4.29
C MET A 1 -9.46 -8.20 4.55
N PRO A 2 -10.36 -7.47 3.86
CA PRO A 2 -10.66 -6.07 4.12
C PRO A 2 -11.26 -5.86 5.51
N LEU A 3 -10.98 -4.70 6.11
CA LEU A 3 -11.47 -4.28 7.43
C LEU A 3 -12.99 -4.49 7.60
N ALA A 4 -13.79 -4.13 6.60
CA ALA A 4 -15.24 -4.32 6.62
C ALA A 4 -15.65 -5.79 6.83
N SER A 5 -15.00 -6.75 6.16
CA SER A 5 -15.31 -8.17 6.32
C SER A 5 -14.93 -8.68 7.72
N CYS A 6 -13.88 -8.13 8.34
CA CYS A 6 -13.52 -8.43 9.72
C CYS A 6 -14.57 -7.88 10.71
N VAL A 7 -15.08 -6.67 10.49
CA VAL A 7 -16.13 -6.07 11.33
C VAL A 7 -17.43 -6.87 11.25
N PHE A 8 -17.94 -7.18 10.05
CA PHE A 8 -19.18 -7.96 9.91
C PHE A 8 -19.06 -9.39 10.47
N ALA A 9 -17.85 -9.95 10.57
CA ALA A 9 -17.60 -11.25 11.21
C ALA A 9 -17.66 -11.21 12.76
N GLN A 10 -17.68 -10.03 13.39
CA GLN A 10 -17.75 -9.90 14.86
C GLN A 10 -19.11 -10.39 15.43
N PRO A 11 -19.12 -10.95 16.65
CA PRO A 11 -20.35 -11.32 17.34
C PRO A 11 -21.14 -10.09 17.80
N LEU A 12 -22.47 -10.18 17.75
CA LEU A 12 -23.35 -9.12 18.27
C LEU A 12 -23.57 -9.31 19.78
N HIS A 13 -23.21 -8.31 20.57
CA HIS A 13 -23.35 -8.30 22.03
C HIS A 13 -24.30 -7.19 22.51
N ASP A 14 -24.91 -7.41 23.68
CA ASP A 14 -25.74 -6.46 24.42
C ASP A 14 -25.32 -6.50 25.92
N PRO A 15 -24.74 -5.41 26.48
CA PRO A 15 -24.42 -4.13 25.82
C PRO A 15 -23.33 -4.28 24.73
N PRO A 16 -23.22 -3.31 23.80
CA PRO A 16 -22.17 -3.32 22.79
C PRO A 16 -20.77 -3.15 23.39
N ASP A 17 -19.83 -3.96 22.92
CA ASP A 17 -18.41 -3.97 23.33
C ASP A 17 -17.43 -4.09 22.14
N ASN A 18 -17.95 -4.04 20.90
CA ASN A 18 -17.19 -4.21 19.67
C ASN A 18 -17.78 -3.39 18.53
N THR A 19 -16.98 -3.11 17.49
CA THR A 19 -17.32 -2.25 16.35
C THR A 19 -18.66 -2.60 15.72
N PHE A 20 -18.92 -3.88 15.45
CA PHE A 20 -20.17 -4.33 14.85
C PHE A 20 -21.36 -4.08 15.78
N SER A 21 -21.21 -4.36 17.08
CA SER A 21 -22.28 -4.15 18.05
C SER A 21 -22.65 -2.67 18.21
N TYR A 22 -21.67 -1.75 18.13
CA TYR A 22 -21.95 -0.31 18.08
C TYR A 22 -22.62 0.12 16.76
N LEU A 23 -22.19 -0.40 15.60
CA LEU A 23 -22.85 -0.13 14.32
C LEU A 23 -24.33 -0.56 14.33
N MET A 24 -24.64 -1.68 14.99
CA MET A 24 -26.01 -2.22 15.08
C MET A 24 -26.96 -1.40 15.97
N GLU A 25 -26.47 -0.41 16.74
CA GLU A 25 -27.32 0.58 17.42
C GLU A 25 -28.04 1.51 16.42
N TYR A 26 -27.49 1.69 15.21
CA TYR A 26 -28.06 2.54 14.15
C TYR A 26 -29.04 1.78 13.26
N ASP A 27 -30.06 2.47 12.72
CA ASP A 27 -31.08 1.86 11.83
C ASP A 27 -30.68 1.88 10.34
N VAL A 28 -29.72 2.74 9.98
CA VAL A 28 -29.15 2.87 8.63
C VAL A 28 -27.63 2.90 8.75
N ILE A 29 -26.95 1.91 8.16
CA ILE A 29 -25.52 1.68 8.30
C ILE A 29 -24.87 1.82 6.91
N ALA A 30 -24.19 2.94 6.68
CA ALA A 30 -23.46 3.20 5.44
C ALA A 30 -21.96 2.95 5.62
N PHE A 31 -21.30 2.22 4.71
CA PHE A 31 -19.89 1.84 4.84
C PHE A 31 -19.16 1.71 3.49
N LYS A 32 -17.84 1.99 3.51
CA LYS A 32 -16.88 1.76 2.41
C LYS A 32 -15.64 1.05 2.94
N SER A 33 -14.96 0.28 2.09
CA SER A 33 -13.60 -0.20 2.38
C SER A 33 -12.58 0.90 2.06
N CYS A 34 -11.45 0.97 2.77
CA CYS A 34 -10.54 2.12 2.76
C CYS A 34 -9.34 1.98 1.80
N PHE A 35 -8.29 2.77 2.06
CA PHE A 35 -7.10 2.93 1.23
C PHE A 35 -6.34 1.60 1.01
N PRO A 36 -6.00 1.24 -0.24
CA PRO A 36 -6.72 1.57 -1.46
C PRO A 36 -7.28 0.30 -2.12
N VAL A 37 -8.53 -0.03 -1.78
CA VAL A 37 -9.33 -1.13 -2.40
C VAL A 37 -9.52 -0.97 -3.93
N SER A 38 -9.07 0.14 -4.52
CA SER A 38 -9.03 0.38 -5.97
C SER A 38 -7.73 -0.05 -6.65
N ASN A 39 -6.62 -0.25 -5.92
CA ASN A 39 -5.41 -0.90 -6.47
C ASN A 39 -5.64 -2.42 -6.50
N ILE A 40 -6.43 -2.84 -7.48
CA ILE A 40 -6.73 -4.25 -7.73
C ILE A 40 -5.73 -4.75 -8.78
N TRP A 41 -4.68 -5.43 -8.35
CA TRP A 41 -3.55 -5.89 -9.17
C TRP A 41 -3.91 -7.02 -10.14
N GLY A 42 -4.97 -7.80 -9.86
CA GLY A 42 -5.40 -8.89 -10.74
C GLY A 42 -6.80 -9.42 -10.44
N ASP A 43 -7.28 -10.29 -11.34
CA ASP A 43 -8.65 -10.83 -11.28
C ASP A 43 -8.87 -11.76 -10.07
N GLU A 44 -7.82 -12.38 -9.54
CA GLU A 44 -7.90 -13.19 -8.31
C GLU A 44 -8.23 -12.32 -7.09
N GLN A 45 -7.58 -11.17 -6.93
CA GLN A 45 -7.89 -10.18 -5.88
C GLN A 45 -9.30 -9.58 -6.07
N LEU A 46 -9.72 -9.36 -7.33
CA LEU A 46 -11.09 -8.93 -7.64
C LEU A 46 -12.12 -9.96 -7.16
N ASP A 47 -11.93 -11.25 -7.45
CA ASP A 47 -12.83 -12.31 -7.00
C ASP A 47 -12.72 -12.59 -5.49
N GLU A 48 -11.54 -12.38 -4.88
CA GLU A 48 -11.37 -12.38 -3.42
C GLU A 48 -12.22 -11.26 -2.78
N TYR A 49 -12.16 -10.04 -3.33
CA TYR A 49 -12.94 -8.88 -2.88
C TYR A 49 -14.45 -9.12 -3.03
N LYS A 50 -14.90 -9.75 -4.13
CA LYS A 50 -16.29 -10.23 -4.25
C LYS A 50 -16.62 -11.22 -3.14
N SER A 51 -15.76 -12.19 -2.85
CA SER A 51 -16.01 -13.20 -1.80
C SER A 51 -16.20 -12.58 -0.41
N TYR A 52 -15.43 -11.54 -0.08
CA TYR A 52 -15.57 -10.79 1.17
C TYR A 52 -16.90 -10.03 1.23
N TYR A 53 -17.32 -9.40 0.14
CA TYR A 53 -18.60 -8.72 0.08
C TYR A 53 -19.80 -9.68 0.07
N LEU A 54 -19.66 -10.89 -0.49
CA LEU A 54 -20.64 -11.96 -0.33
C LEU A 54 -20.78 -12.39 1.14
N ALA A 55 -19.68 -12.53 1.89
CA ALA A 55 -19.73 -12.83 3.33
C ALA A 55 -20.37 -11.69 4.16
N ILE A 56 -20.13 -10.43 3.79
CA ILE A 56 -20.80 -9.26 4.38
C ILE A 56 -22.31 -9.30 4.07
N ARG A 57 -22.70 -9.62 2.83
CA ARG A 57 -24.11 -9.74 2.41
C ARG A 57 -24.86 -10.85 3.16
N ASP A 58 -24.25 -12.03 3.29
CA ASP A 58 -24.79 -13.16 4.05
C ASP A 58 -24.90 -12.87 5.56
N ARG A 59 -24.18 -11.84 6.05
CA ARG A 59 -24.36 -11.27 7.40
C ARG A 59 -25.50 -10.27 7.46
N ILE A 60 -25.64 -9.41 6.46
CA ILE A 60 -26.68 -8.37 6.33
C ILE A 60 -28.09 -8.98 6.26
N ASP A 61 -28.26 -10.11 5.60
CA ASP A 61 -29.54 -10.86 5.56
C ASP A 61 -30.04 -11.32 6.94
N GLN A 62 -29.16 -11.36 7.95
CA GLN A 62 -29.51 -11.76 9.32
C GLN A 62 -30.20 -10.63 10.10
N TYR A 63 -30.21 -9.41 9.55
CA TYR A 63 -30.74 -8.19 10.17
C TYR A 63 -31.79 -7.50 9.27
N PRO A 64 -32.92 -8.16 8.99
CA PRO A 64 -33.98 -7.67 8.08
C PRO A 64 -34.86 -6.56 8.69
N ASP A 65 -34.37 -5.90 9.73
CA ASP A 65 -34.91 -4.70 10.37
C ASP A 65 -33.98 -3.47 10.20
N LYS A 66 -32.76 -3.67 9.70
CA LYS A 66 -31.71 -2.64 9.54
C LYS A 66 -31.35 -2.42 8.07
N ILE A 67 -31.20 -1.18 7.65
CA ILE A 67 -30.81 -0.81 6.28
C ILE A 67 -29.29 -0.72 6.17
N PHE A 68 -28.71 -1.35 5.15
CA PHE A 68 -27.29 -1.31 4.86
C PHE A 68 -27.03 -0.66 3.50
N VAL A 69 -26.05 0.25 3.47
CA VAL A 69 -25.66 0.98 2.26
C VAL A 69 -24.16 0.81 2.02
N ILE A 70 -23.80 0.08 0.97
CA ILE A 70 -22.42 0.05 0.49
C ILE A 70 -22.18 1.34 -0.27
N VAL A 71 -21.15 2.08 0.12
CA VAL A 71 -20.55 3.15 -0.67
C VAL A 71 -19.39 2.52 -1.43
N THR A 72 -19.41 2.59 -2.77
CA THR A 72 -18.31 2.03 -3.57
C THR A 72 -17.00 2.77 -3.27
N GLN A 73 -15.87 2.08 -3.44
CA GLN A 73 -14.54 2.65 -3.30
C GLN A 73 -14.34 3.85 -4.26
N PRO A 74 -13.59 4.90 -3.88
CA PRO A 74 -13.23 5.97 -4.82
C PRO A 74 -12.26 5.44 -5.90
N PRO A 75 -12.28 5.97 -7.14
CA PRO A 75 -11.26 5.67 -8.13
C PRO A 75 -9.89 6.19 -7.68
N GLN A 76 -8.82 5.53 -8.10
CA GLN A 76 -7.45 6.02 -7.92
C GLN A 76 -7.11 7.16 -8.88
N VAL A 77 -6.01 7.86 -8.64
CA VAL A 77 -5.41 8.83 -9.58
C VAL A 77 -4.36 8.17 -10.49
N PRO A 78 -4.03 8.77 -11.66
CA PRO A 78 -3.18 8.13 -12.67
C PRO A 78 -1.70 7.98 -12.30
N GLY A 79 -1.22 8.67 -11.26
CA GLY A 79 0.13 8.51 -10.72
C GLY A 79 0.26 7.35 -9.73
N SER A 80 -0.86 6.94 -9.12
CA SER A 80 -0.89 5.98 -8.00
C SER A 80 -1.64 4.69 -8.35
N SER A 81 -1.87 4.41 -9.64
CA SER A 81 -2.57 3.23 -10.16
C SER A 81 -2.44 3.08 -11.69
N ASP A 82 -2.51 1.84 -12.20
CA ASP A 82 -2.45 1.56 -13.65
C ASP A 82 -3.83 1.45 -14.34
N PRO A 83 -3.93 1.57 -15.68
CA PRO A 83 -5.22 1.51 -16.39
C PRO A 83 -5.97 0.17 -16.27
N GLY A 84 -5.26 -0.93 -16.06
CA GLY A 84 -5.83 -2.25 -15.78
C GLY A 84 -6.37 -2.36 -14.35
N GLU A 85 -5.66 -1.81 -13.37
CA GLU A 85 -6.19 -1.65 -12.01
C GLU A 85 -7.46 -0.80 -12.01
N ALA A 86 -7.44 0.37 -12.65
CA ALA A 86 -8.60 1.26 -12.74
C ALA A 86 -9.81 0.59 -13.44
N VAL A 87 -9.58 -0.26 -14.44
CA VAL A 87 -10.62 -1.10 -15.06
C VAL A 87 -11.16 -2.15 -14.09
N ARG A 88 -10.31 -2.83 -13.30
CA ARG A 88 -10.75 -3.81 -12.29
C ARG A 88 -11.47 -3.14 -11.11
N ALA A 89 -11.05 -1.94 -10.71
CA ALA A 89 -11.71 -1.10 -9.73
C ALA A 89 -13.12 -0.68 -10.20
N ARG A 90 -13.29 -0.30 -11.47
CA ARG A 90 -14.63 -0.14 -12.05
C ARG A 90 -15.41 -1.45 -12.01
N ALA A 91 -14.84 -2.55 -12.50
CA ALA A 91 -15.55 -3.84 -12.53
C ALA A 91 -16.05 -4.27 -11.15
N PHE A 92 -15.32 -3.94 -10.08
CA PHE A 92 -15.77 -4.14 -8.71
C PHE A 92 -16.93 -3.21 -8.31
N ALA A 93 -16.82 -1.90 -8.58
CA ALA A 93 -17.89 -0.94 -8.30
C ALA A 93 -19.19 -1.24 -9.08
N ASP A 94 -19.08 -1.67 -10.34
CA ASP A 94 -20.21 -2.05 -11.19
C ASP A 94 -20.85 -3.38 -10.69
N TRP A 95 -20.04 -4.35 -10.25
CA TRP A 95 -20.54 -5.60 -9.65
C TRP A 95 -21.30 -5.36 -8.35
N LEU A 96 -20.80 -4.47 -7.47
CA LEU A 96 -21.49 -4.08 -6.22
C LEU A 96 -22.86 -3.42 -6.45
N GLN A 97 -23.12 -2.89 -7.64
CA GLN A 97 -24.41 -2.31 -8.03
C GLN A 97 -25.33 -3.30 -8.79
N SER A 98 -24.80 -4.46 -9.18
CA SER A 98 -25.49 -5.40 -10.06
C SER A 98 -26.61 -6.19 -9.37
N ASP A 99 -27.54 -6.72 -10.16
CA ASP A 99 -28.52 -7.70 -9.68
C ASP A 99 -27.86 -9.01 -9.20
N GLU A 100 -26.64 -9.36 -9.65
CA GLU A 100 -25.92 -10.54 -9.16
C GLU A 100 -25.57 -10.41 -7.67
N TYR A 101 -25.14 -9.21 -7.27
CA TYR A 101 -24.83 -8.90 -5.88
C TYR A 101 -26.08 -8.52 -5.08
N LEU A 102 -27.02 -7.75 -5.65
CA LEU A 102 -28.13 -7.15 -4.92
C LEU A 102 -29.47 -7.90 -5.00
N ALA A 103 -29.74 -8.79 -5.96
CA ALA A 103 -31.05 -9.41 -6.09
C ALA A 103 -31.34 -10.40 -4.94
N GLY A 104 -32.45 -10.20 -4.22
CA GLY A 104 -32.87 -11.05 -3.09
C GLY A 104 -32.60 -10.46 -1.70
N HIS A 105 -31.83 -9.38 -1.59
CA HIS A 105 -31.32 -8.81 -0.34
C HIS A 105 -32.00 -7.46 0.00
N PRO A 106 -33.28 -7.43 0.40
CA PRO A 106 -34.13 -6.23 0.35
C PRO A 106 -33.69 -5.06 1.24
N ASN A 107 -32.87 -5.32 2.26
CA ASN A 107 -32.30 -4.32 3.17
C ASN A 107 -30.93 -3.77 2.73
N LEU A 108 -30.35 -4.30 1.64
CA LEU A 108 -29.07 -3.87 1.08
C LEU A 108 -29.23 -2.96 -0.14
N PHE A 109 -28.44 -1.90 -0.19
CA PHE A 109 -28.36 -0.90 -1.25
C PHE A 109 -26.90 -0.53 -1.55
N THR A 110 -26.61 -0.02 -2.74
CA THR A 110 -25.27 0.45 -3.13
C THR A 110 -25.33 1.86 -3.72
N PHE A 111 -24.53 2.78 -3.20
CA PHE A 111 -24.31 4.13 -3.71
C PHE A 111 -23.02 4.19 -4.54
N ASP A 112 -23.13 4.67 -5.78
CA ASP A 112 -22.02 4.68 -6.73
C ASP A 112 -21.09 5.90 -6.60
N PHE A 113 -20.33 5.91 -5.51
CA PHE A 113 -19.29 6.92 -5.27
C PHE A 113 -18.17 6.83 -6.32
N PHE A 114 -17.80 5.62 -6.76
CA PHE A 114 -16.87 5.37 -7.86
C PHE A 114 -17.32 6.09 -9.14
N GLY A 115 -18.51 5.79 -9.66
CA GLY A 115 -19.03 6.38 -10.91
C GLY A 115 -19.35 7.87 -10.82
N HIS A 116 -19.60 8.40 -9.63
CA HIS A 116 -19.68 9.85 -9.42
C HIS A 116 -18.31 10.55 -9.46
N LEU A 117 -17.23 9.90 -9.04
CA LEU A 117 -15.86 10.44 -9.03
C LEU A 117 -15.06 10.16 -10.31
N ALA A 118 -15.30 9.04 -10.98
CA ALA A 118 -14.45 8.51 -12.03
C ALA A 118 -14.67 9.16 -13.40
N GLY A 119 -13.57 9.32 -14.15
CA GLY A 119 -13.57 9.70 -15.56
C GLY A 119 -13.92 8.53 -16.50
N ALA A 120 -13.81 8.76 -17.80
CA ALA A 120 -13.99 7.72 -18.83
C ALA A 120 -12.78 6.77 -18.94
N ASP A 121 -11.68 7.16 -18.31
CA ASP A 121 -10.42 6.45 -18.06
C ASP A 121 -10.42 5.66 -16.74
N ASN A 122 -11.53 5.69 -15.99
CA ASN A 122 -11.74 5.08 -14.67
C ASN A 122 -10.91 5.66 -13.50
N PHE A 123 -10.02 6.61 -13.75
CA PHE A 123 -9.32 7.35 -12.70
C PHE A 123 -10.18 8.49 -12.11
N LEU A 124 -9.76 9.04 -10.98
CA LEU A 124 -10.33 10.25 -10.39
C LEU A 124 -10.23 11.42 -11.38
N ARG A 125 -11.38 12.05 -11.64
CA ARG A 125 -11.51 13.15 -12.60
C ARG A 125 -10.50 14.27 -12.35
N PRO A 126 -9.89 14.86 -13.41
CA PRO A 126 -9.05 16.04 -13.28
C PRO A 126 -9.73 17.23 -12.57
N GLU A 127 -11.05 17.36 -12.66
CA GLU A 127 -11.82 18.38 -11.93
C GLU A 127 -12.04 18.08 -10.43
N TYR A 128 -11.74 16.86 -9.98
CA TYR A 128 -12.03 16.35 -8.62
C TYR A 128 -10.80 15.89 -7.81
N ARG A 129 -9.63 15.73 -8.43
CA ARG A 129 -8.34 15.54 -7.73
C ARG A 129 -7.68 16.86 -7.33
N MET A 130 -6.64 16.79 -6.51
CA MET A 130 -5.78 17.93 -6.19
C MET A 130 -4.63 18.05 -7.20
N ASP A 131 -4.00 16.91 -7.48
CA ASP A 131 -2.92 16.68 -8.45
C ASP A 131 -3.08 15.24 -9.01
N ASP A 132 -2.00 14.58 -9.44
CA ASP A 132 -2.06 13.26 -10.08
C ASP A 132 -1.64 12.10 -9.15
N TYR A 133 -1.28 12.37 -7.89
CA TYR A 133 -0.86 11.39 -6.87
C TYR A 133 -1.77 11.37 -5.62
N ASP A 134 -2.36 12.50 -5.24
CA ASP A 134 -3.40 12.58 -4.21
C ASP A 134 -4.77 12.06 -4.72
N ALA A 135 -5.16 10.89 -4.22
CA ALA A 135 -6.45 10.25 -4.49
C ALA A 135 -7.64 10.87 -3.73
N HIS A 136 -7.43 11.86 -2.85
CA HIS A 136 -8.52 12.47 -2.08
C HIS A 136 -9.42 13.38 -2.94
N PRO A 137 -10.75 13.16 -2.95
CA PRO A 137 -11.66 14.04 -3.67
C PRO A 137 -11.67 15.45 -3.08
N ASN A 138 -11.36 16.44 -3.93
CA ASN A 138 -11.23 17.85 -3.57
C ASN A 138 -12.59 18.49 -3.15
N GLU A 139 -12.56 19.76 -2.71
CA GLU A 139 -13.78 20.45 -2.25
C GLU A 139 -14.88 20.55 -3.34
N GLN A 140 -14.53 20.58 -4.62
CA GLN A 140 -15.50 20.59 -5.72
C GLN A 140 -16.22 19.24 -5.83
N ALA A 141 -15.49 18.12 -5.70
CA ALA A 141 -16.06 16.78 -5.67
C ALA A 141 -17.02 16.62 -4.47
N ASN A 142 -16.57 17.01 -3.28
CA ASN A 142 -17.36 16.88 -2.05
C ASN A 142 -18.65 17.73 -2.09
N ARG A 143 -18.58 18.96 -2.64
CA ARG A 143 -19.76 19.81 -2.86
C ARG A 143 -20.72 19.27 -3.93
N ALA A 144 -20.22 18.53 -4.92
CA ALA A 144 -21.05 17.94 -5.97
C ALA A 144 -21.75 16.65 -5.52
N ILE A 145 -21.02 15.78 -4.79
CA ILE A 145 -21.45 14.41 -4.51
C ILE A 145 -22.12 14.27 -3.13
N GLY A 146 -21.73 15.06 -2.13
CA GLY A 146 -22.36 15.06 -0.81
C GLY A 146 -23.90 15.20 -0.82
N PRO A 147 -24.48 16.13 -1.62
CA PRO A 147 -25.93 16.21 -1.78
C PRO A 147 -26.57 14.96 -2.40
N LEU A 148 -25.89 14.33 -3.36
CA LEU A 148 -26.36 13.10 -4.02
C LEU A 148 -26.38 11.91 -3.06
N PHE A 149 -25.36 11.80 -2.19
CA PHE A 149 -25.31 10.77 -1.16
C PHE A 149 -26.44 10.94 -0.14
N VAL A 150 -26.68 12.16 0.35
CA VAL A 150 -27.78 12.44 1.28
C VAL A 150 -29.16 12.16 0.65
N GLU A 151 -29.35 12.51 -0.64
CA GLU A 151 -30.57 12.15 -1.36
C GLU A 151 -30.70 10.63 -1.55
N PHE A 152 -29.62 9.92 -1.87
CA PHE A 152 -29.63 8.46 -2.00
C PHE A 152 -30.05 7.76 -0.70
N LEU A 153 -29.52 8.20 0.46
CA LEU A 153 -29.91 7.64 1.76
C LEU A 153 -31.41 7.86 2.04
N ASP A 154 -31.92 9.07 1.80
CA ASP A 154 -33.34 9.41 1.94
C ASP A 154 -34.24 8.58 0.99
N GLN A 155 -33.79 8.31 -0.24
CA GLN A 155 -34.48 7.43 -1.18
C GLN A 155 -34.42 5.96 -0.76
N ALA A 156 -33.29 5.45 -0.27
CA ALA A 156 -33.14 4.07 0.21
C ALA A 156 -34.08 3.77 1.38
N ILE A 157 -34.13 4.65 2.38
CA ILE A 157 -35.07 4.58 3.52
C ILE A 157 -36.52 4.50 3.02
N LYS A 158 -36.92 5.41 2.14
CA LYS A 158 -38.30 5.46 1.59
C LYS A 158 -38.65 4.22 0.77
N SER A 159 -37.72 3.71 -0.03
CA SER A 159 -37.93 2.49 -0.81
C SER A 159 -38.12 1.28 0.10
N TYR A 160 -37.30 1.16 1.14
CA TYR A 160 -37.38 0.10 2.15
C TYR A 160 -38.73 0.13 2.91
N ASP A 161 -39.09 1.27 3.52
CA ASP A 161 -40.33 1.47 4.28
C ASP A 161 -41.61 1.16 3.47
N SER A 162 -41.57 1.38 2.15
CA SER A 162 -42.72 1.22 1.26
C SER A 162 -42.73 -0.07 0.45
N GLY A 163 -41.66 -0.87 0.49
CA GLY A 163 -41.46 -2.03 -0.39
C GLY A 163 -41.39 -1.65 -1.88
N ALA A 164 -40.96 -0.42 -2.19
CA ALA A 164 -40.77 0.07 -3.55
C ALA A 164 -39.43 -0.39 -4.14
N PRO A 165 -39.23 -0.31 -5.48
CA PRO A 165 -37.94 -0.59 -6.09
C PRO A 165 -36.82 0.26 -5.49
N ARG A 166 -35.60 -0.29 -5.46
CA ARG A 166 -34.41 0.45 -5.01
C ARG A 166 -34.17 1.71 -5.85
N PRO A 167 -33.58 2.78 -5.28
CA PRO A 167 -33.03 3.87 -6.07
C PRO A 167 -32.04 3.34 -7.11
N THR A 168 -32.21 3.78 -8.37
CA THR A 168 -31.31 3.44 -9.47
C THR A 168 -30.11 4.40 -9.49
N PRO A 169 -28.87 3.93 -9.67
CA PRO A 169 -27.70 4.78 -9.86
C PRO A 169 -27.89 5.79 -11.01
N THR A 170 -27.49 7.05 -10.79
CA THR A 170 -27.52 8.09 -11.84
C THR A 170 -26.21 8.08 -12.62
N ALA A 171 -26.08 7.14 -13.55
CA ALA A 171 -24.88 6.94 -14.35
C ALA A 171 -24.58 8.13 -15.30
N PRO A 172 -23.32 8.58 -15.40
CA PRO A 172 -22.81 9.34 -16.55
C PRO A 172 -22.91 8.53 -17.86
N ALA A 173 -22.82 9.22 -19.01
CA ALA A 173 -23.10 8.61 -20.32
C ALA A 173 -22.03 7.59 -20.80
N GLU A 174 -22.50 6.54 -21.46
CA GLU A 174 -21.69 5.43 -22.01
C GLU A 174 -20.61 5.89 -23.02
N GLN A 175 -19.39 5.38 -22.88
CA GLN A 175 -18.35 5.36 -23.92
C GLN A 175 -17.61 4.00 -23.93
N PRO A 176 -16.97 3.60 -25.05
CA PRO A 176 -16.78 2.19 -25.37
C PRO A 176 -15.50 1.57 -24.78
N THR A 177 -15.55 0.25 -24.58
CA THR A 177 -14.43 -0.60 -24.19
C THR A 177 -13.30 -0.61 -25.24
N SER A 178 -12.06 -0.61 -24.75
CA SER A 178 -10.87 -0.98 -25.52
C SER A 178 -10.40 -2.36 -25.07
N GLU A 179 -9.92 -3.18 -26.00
CA GLU A 179 -9.34 -4.49 -25.68
C GLU A 179 -7.97 -4.31 -24.98
N ALA A 180 -7.72 -5.11 -23.94
CA ALA A 180 -6.49 -5.08 -23.17
C ALA A 180 -5.44 -6.08 -23.72
N VAL A 181 -4.16 -5.75 -23.55
CA VAL A 181 -3.04 -6.68 -23.72
C VAL A 181 -2.57 -7.07 -22.31
N PRO A 182 -2.42 -8.36 -21.97
CA PRO A 182 -2.06 -8.77 -20.63
C PRO A 182 -0.57 -8.53 -20.33
N SER A 183 -0.30 -8.05 -19.12
CA SER A 183 1.02 -8.02 -18.48
C SER A 183 0.88 -8.55 -17.05
N GLU A 184 1.93 -9.24 -16.57
CA GLU A 184 1.91 -10.06 -15.35
C GLU A 184 2.49 -9.27 -14.15
N PRO A 185 1.87 -9.33 -12.95
CA PRO A 185 2.31 -8.56 -11.78
C PRO A 185 3.58 -9.14 -11.12
N PRO A 186 4.35 -8.32 -10.36
CA PRO A 186 5.50 -8.81 -9.59
C PRO A 186 5.06 -9.66 -8.39
N PRO A 187 5.87 -10.64 -7.95
CA PRO A 187 5.52 -11.54 -6.84
C PRO A 187 5.91 -10.98 -5.47
N VAL A 188 5.03 -11.15 -4.47
CA VAL A 188 5.43 -11.13 -3.06
C VAL A 188 6.42 -12.29 -2.82
N ILE A 189 7.63 -11.98 -2.35
CA ILE A 189 8.73 -12.94 -2.32
C ILE A 189 8.75 -13.69 -0.99
N ALA A 190 8.94 -15.01 -1.05
CA ALA A 190 9.26 -15.84 0.12
C ALA A 190 10.56 -15.37 0.80
N PRO A 191 10.78 -15.62 2.11
CA PRO A 191 11.95 -15.12 2.84
C PRO A 191 13.26 -15.43 2.12
N LEU A 192 13.89 -14.37 1.62
CA LEU A 192 15.12 -14.42 0.84
C LEU A 192 16.35 -14.57 1.77
N PRO A 193 17.44 -15.19 1.30
CA PRO A 193 18.68 -15.25 2.07
C PRO A 193 19.29 -13.85 2.20
N ALA A 194 19.13 -13.25 3.37
CA ALA A 194 19.87 -12.05 3.74
C ALA A 194 21.37 -12.39 3.94
N ALA A 195 22.26 -11.54 3.43
CA ALA A 195 23.69 -11.62 3.70
C ALA A 195 24.33 -10.23 3.55
N GLY A 196 25.02 -9.79 4.60
CA GLY A 196 25.41 -8.39 4.78
C GLY A 196 24.53 -7.74 5.84
N LEU A 197 24.81 -8.04 7.11
CA LEU A 197 24.19 -7.38 8.25
C LEU A 197 24.55 -5.90 8.24
N ILE A 198 23.54 -5.04 8.40
CA ILE A 198 23.63 -3.58 8.50
C ILE A 198 23.63 -3.18 9.98
N ASP A 199 22.65 -3.66 10.74
CA ASP A 199 22.52 -3.39 12.19
C ASP A 199 21.84 -4.58 12.90
N ASP A 200 22.41 -5.00 14.04
CA ASP A 200 21.87 -5.98 14.99
C ASP A 200 21.47 -5.34 16.33
N PHE A 201 21.56 -4.01 16.44
CA PHE A 201 21.22 -3.20 17.62
C PHE A 201 21.94 -3.58 18.93
N GLU A 202 22.96 -4.45 18.88
CA GLU A 202 23.77 -4.85 20.03
C GLU A 202 24.64 -3.69 20.56
N SER A 203 24.89 -2.67 19.74
CA SER A 203 25.74 -1.52 20.09
C SER A 203 24.94 -0.34 20.66
N THR A 204 24.70 -0.38 21.97
CA THR A 204 23.83 0.58 22.70
C THR A 204 24.45 1.98 22.92
N THR A 205 25.20 2.52 21.96
CA THR A 205 26.09 3.68 22.16
C THR A 205 25.58 5.02 21.63
N GLU A 206 24.95 5.05 20.46
CA GLU A 206 24.45 6.31 19.86
C GLU A 206 22.92 6.43 20.01
N PRO A 207 22.39 7.64 20.27
CA PRO A 207 20.96 7.88 20.34
C PRO A 207 20.34 7.93 18.94
N TRP A 208 19.10 7.48 18.81
CA TRP A 208 18.30 7.67 17.60
C TRP A 208 17.79 9.10 17.52
N ASP A 209 17.79 9.67 16.33
CA ASP A 209 17.17 10.96 16.05
C ASP A 209 15.64 10.78 15.98
N THR A 210 14.89 11.66 16.66
CA THR A 210 13.44 11.53 16.83
C THR A 210 12.69 12.83 16.55
N SER A 211 11.61 12.76 15.78
CA SER A 211 10.73 13.88 15.44
C SER A 211 9.26 13.56 15.77
N SER A 212 8.47 14.58 16.10
CA SER A 212 7.01 14.45 16.29
C SER A 212 6.25 15.72 15.92
N GLU A 213 5.08 15.56 15.29
CA GLU A 213 4.10 16.62 15.04
C GLU A 213 2.72 16.24 15.64
N GLY A 214 1.96 17.27 16.05
CA GLY A 214 0.75 17.16 16.88
C GLY A 214 1.00 17.58 18.34
N GLU A 215 0.08 18.33 18.95
CA GLU A 215 0.21 18.75 20.36
C GLU A 215 -0.15 17.59 21.31
N GLY A 216 0.84 16.76 21.60
CA GLY A 216 0.73 15.58 22.46
C GLY A 216 1.63 14.44 21.99
N SER A 217 1.92 14.38 20.69
CA SER A 217 2.65 13.30 20.05
C SER A 217 4.08 13.12 20.58
N MET A 218 4.45 11.86 20.84
CA MET A 218 5.78 11.45 21.27
C MET A 218 6.22 10.13 20.61
N ILE A 219 7.54 9.97 20.49
CA ILE A 219 8.19 8.73 20.09
C ILE A 219 9.45 8.52 20.93
N GLU A 220 9.67 7.28 21.37
CA GLU A 220 10.86 6.82 22.08
C GLU A 220 11.54 5.70 21.29
N CYS A 221 12.79 5.91 20.90
CA CYS A 221 13.61 4.89 20.23
C CYS A 221 14.89 4.54 20.99
N GLY A 222 15.26 3.26 20.95
CA GLY A 222 16.53 2.77 21.47
C GLY A 222 16.54 1.25 21.68
N ALA A 223 17.71 0.72 22.03
CA ALA A 223 17.89 -0.71 22.24
C ALA A 223 17.11 -1.23 23.47
N ASP A 224 16.37 -2.31 23.28
CA ASP A 224 15.67 -3.07 24.32
C ASP A 224 16.24 -4.49 24.41
N ALA A 225 16.59 -4.93 25.62
CA ALA A 225 17.11 -6.27 25.92
C ALA A 225 16.03 -7.22 26.49
N GLY A 226 14.76 -6.81 26.49
CA GLY A 226 13.60 -7.63 26.83
C GLY A 226 13.11 -8.50 25.66
N PHE A 227 13.31 -8.04 24.43
CA PHE A 227 12.95 -8.73 23.19
C PHE A 227 14.11 -8.64 22.20
N ALA A 228 14.38 -9.76 21.51
CA ALA A 228 15.31 -9.86 20.39
C ALA A 228 14.90 -11.05 19.51
N HIS A 229 15.28 -11.02 18.24
CA HIS A 229 15.27 -12.13 17.29
C HIS A 229 16.67 -12.74 17.20
N GLY A 230 17.67 -11.88 16.96
CA GLY A 230 19.08 -12.17 17.03
C GLY A 230 19.65 -12.00 18.45
N GLY A 231 20.98 -11.83 18.51
CA GLY A 231 21.77 -11.32 19.63
C GLY A 231 21.22 -11.49 21.06
N ALA A 232 21.02 -10.33 21.70
CA ALA A 232 20.61 -10.09 23.08
C ALA A 232 19.82 -8.76 23.25
N ALA A 233 19.75 -7.92 22.22
CA ALA A 233 18.91 -6.72 22.14
C ALA A 233 18.21 -6.62 20.77
N SER A 234 17.26 -5.70 20.65
CA SER A 234 16.68 -5.22 19.39
C SER A 234 16.38 -3.72 19.50
N LEU A 235 16.11 -3.02 18.39
CA LEU A 235 15.58 -1.66 18.45
C LEU A 235 14.10 -1.73 18.87
N ARG A 236 13.71 -0.99 19.91
CA ARG A 236 12.31 -0.74 20.27
C ARG A 236 11.90 0.66 19.83
N VAL A 237 10.77 0.75 19.14
CA VAL A 237 10.04 1.97 18.81
C VAL A 237 8.74 1.99 19.63
N HIS A 238 8.52 3.04 20.42
CA HIS A 238 7.31 3.24 21.23
C HIS A 238 6.74 4.63 20.92
N TYR A 239 5.47 4.71 20.52
CA TYR A 239 4.82 5.96 20.12
C TYR A 239 3.46 6.14 20.81
N ASP A 240 3.07 7.41 20.96
CA ASP A 240 1.73 7.89 21.32
C ASP A 240 1.52 9.16 20.50
N ILE A 241 0.66 9.12 19.49
CA ILE A 241 0.54 10.10 18.42
C ILE A 241 -0.85 10.73 18.47
N ALA A 242 -0.89 12.07 18.60
CA ALA A 242 -2.15 12.82 18.61
C ALA A 242 -2.83 12.76 17.22
N PRO A 243 -4.17 12.90 17.15
CA PRO A 243 -4.90 12.91 15.87
C PRO A 243 -4.34 13.89 14.84
N GLU A 244 -4.22 13.46 13.59
CA GLU A 244 -3.61 14.21 12.47
C GLU A 244 -2.11 14.51 12.70
N GLY A 245 -1.45 13.77 13.60
CA GLY A 245 -0.02 13.84 13.91
C GLY A 245 0.79 12.74 13.26
N TRP A 246 2.11 12.85 13.37
CA TRP A 246 3.07 11.85 12.89
C TRP A 246 4.35 11.87 13.76
N THR A 247 5.16 10.82 13.68
CA THR A 247 6.44 10.70 14.39
C THR A 247 7.47 9.95 13.55
N ASP A 248 8.72 10.43 13.52
CA ASP A 248 9.85 9.67 12.94
C ASP A 248 10.86 9.25 14.00
N CYS A 249 11.57 8.17 13.68
CA CYS A 249 12.72 7.67 14.41
C CYS A 249 13.76 7.13 13.41
N GLY A 250 14.98 7.67 13.41
CA GLY A 250 16.02 7.27 12.46
C GLY A 250 17.45 7.39 12.97
N GLN A 251 18.41 6.92 12.16
CA GLN A 251 19.83 7.16 12.35
C GLN A 251 20.53 7.54 11.03
N SER A 252 21.53 8.42 11.12
CA SER A 252 22.35 8.88 10.00
C SER A 252 23.80 8.40 10.14
N PHE A 253 24.42 8.03 9.02
CA PHE A 253 25.81 7.58 8.97
C PHE A 253 26.77 8.75 8.74
N GLU A 254 27.96 8.74 9.37
CA GLU A 254 29.00 9.78 9.16
C GLU A 254 29.50 9.89 7.71
N SER A 255 29.24 8.88 6.87
CA SER A 255 29.58 8.85 5.45
C SER A 255 28.64 7.92 4.69
N PRO A 256 28.45 8.11 3.37
CA PRO A 256 27.66 7.19 2.55
C PRO A 256 28.15 5.74 2.65
N GLN A 257 27.22 4.82 2.89
CA GLN A 257 27.41 3.38 2.85
C GLN A 257 27.11 2.86 1.44
N ASP A 258 27.83 1.82 1.03
CA ASP A 258 27.61 1.11 -0.23
C ASP A 258 26.90 -0.21 0.06
N TRP A 259 25.61 -0.26 -0.30
CA TRP A 259 24.71 -1.40 -0.17
C TRP A 259 24.41 -2.06 -1.52
N SER A 260 25.11 -1.65 -2.59
CA SER A 260 24.84 -2.09 -3.97
C SER A 260 25.19 -3.56 -4.28
N ASP A 261 25.90 -4.25 -3.37
CA ASP A 261 26.06 -5.72 -3.39
C ASP A 261 24.75 -6.46 -3.07
N GLY A 262 23.78 -5.79 -2.42
CA GLY A 262 22.43 -6.30 -2.15
C GLY A 262 21.44 -6.00 -3.29
N ALA A 263 20.38 -6.80 -3.38
CA ALA A 263 19.23 -6.55 -4.26
C ALA A 263 18.11 -5.72 -3.58
N GLY A 264 18.23 -5.51 -2.27
CA GLY A 264 17.22 -4.92 -1.41
C GLY A 264 17.65 -4.95 0.06
N ILE A 265 16.78 -4.48 0.94
CA ILE A 265 16.92 -4.53 2.40
C ILE A 265 15.88 -5.47 3.01
N SER A 266 16.22 -6.09 4.12
CA SER A 266 15.31 -6.88 4.95
C SER A 266 15.53 -6.59 6.42
N LEU A 267 14.51 -6.81 7.23
CA LEU A 267 14.56 -6.69 8.69
C LEU A 267 13.56 -7.65 9.31
N TRP A 268 13.77 -7.96 10.59
CA TRP A 268 12.81 -8.69 11.40
C TRP A 268 11.96 -7.70 12.20
N LEU A 269 10.65 -7.90 12.17
CA LEU A 269 9.63 -7.04 12.74
C LEU A 269 8.83 -7.82 13.78
N ARG A 270 8.61 -7.20 14.93
CA ARG A 270 7.68 -7.65 15.97
C ARG A 270 6.84 -6.45 16.41
N SER A 271 5.56 -6.65 16.67
CA SER A 271 4.66 -5.58 17.12
C SER A 271 3.80 -6.05 18.31
N GLU A 272 3.17 -5.13 19.04
CA GLU A 272 2.09 -5.49 19.98
C GLU A 272 0.73 -5.58 19.26
N GLU A 273 0.45 -4.62 18.37
CA GLU A 273 -0.73 -4.57 17.50
C GLU A 273 -0.44 -5.14 16.09
N ALA A 274 -1.49 -5.29 15.28
CA ALA A 274 -1.40 -5.57 13.85
C ALA A 274 -2.38 -4.67 13.10
N ARG A 275 -2.00 -4.25 11.88
CA ARG A 275 -2.62 -3.21 11.04
C ARG A 275 -2.21 -1.76 11.31
N GLU A 276 -1.19 -1.58 12.13
CA GLU A 276 -0.42 -0.34 12.18
C GLU A 276 0.41 -0.21 10.90
N TRP A 277 0.35 0.94 10.24
CA TRP A 277 1.19 1.29 9.09
C TRP A 277 2.52 1.88 9.56
N VAL A 278 3.60 1.53 8.87
CA VAL A 278 4.95 2.04 9.11
C VAL A 278 5.62 2.32 7.77
N THR A 279 6.18 3.52 7.62
CA THR A 279 7.00 3.91 6.46
C THR A 279 8.46 3.64 6.79
N LEU A 280 9.15 2.77 6.03
CA LEU A 280 10.61 2.64 6.08
C LEU A 280 11.22 3.70 5.16
N MET A 281 11.97 4.63 5.75
CA MET A 281 12.72 5.66 5.06
C MET A 281 14.18 5.26 4.85
N LEU A 282 14.69 5.44 3.62
CA LEU A 282 16.12 5.41 3.28
C LEU A 282 16.56 6.78 2.77
N PHE A 283 17.59 7.35 3.39
CA PHE A 283 18.19 8.62 2.98
C PHE A 283 19.41 8.35 2.12
N ALA A 284 19.50 8.91 0.91
CA ALA A 284 20.60 8.61 -0.02
C ALA A 284 21.06 9.83 -0.84
N GLY A 285 22.30 9.77 -1.36
CA GLY A 285 22.75 10.66 -2.43
C GLY A 285 23.83 11.68 -2.05
N ASP A 286 23.43 12.90 -1.67
CA ASP A 286 24.32 14.01 -1.32
C ASP A 286 24.36 14.19 0.22
N PRO A 287 25.53 14.11 0.89
CA PRO A 287 25.62 14.29 2.34
C PRO A 287 25.13 15.65 2.86
N ASP A 288 25.21 16.71 2.04
CA ASP A 288 24.76 18.05 2.43
C ASP A 288 23.24 18.26 2.18
N ASN A 289 22.59 17.38 1.40
CA ASN A 289 21.15 17.40 1.12
C ASN A 289 20.65 15.98 0.71
N PRO A 290 20.51 15.05 1.67
CA PRO A 290 20.13 13.67 1.36
C PRO A 290 18.71 13.60 0.79
N THR A 291 18.52 12.74 -0.20
CA THR A 291 17.21 12.45 -0.79
C THR A 291 16.55 11.31 0.00
N PRO A 292 15.40 11.55 0.65
CA PRO A 292 14.60 10.49 1.25
C PRO A 292 13.90 9.64 0.16
N PHE A 293 13.83 8.35 0.44
CA PHE A 293 13.05 7.37 -0.29
C PHE A 293 12.23 6.56 0.72
N GLU A 294 10.99 6.26 0.38
CA GLU A 294 9.97 5.75 1.29
C GLU A 294 9.41 4.42 0.74
N VAL A 295 9.11 3.47 1.63
CA VAL A 295 8.29 2.29 1.34
C VAL A 295 7.39 1.98 2.53
N ASP A 296 6.08 1.87 2.27
CA ASP A 296 5.07 1.64 3.30
C ASP A 296 4.78 0.15 3.49
N PHE A 297 4.58 -0.27 4.75
CA PHE A 297 4.13 -1.62 5.08
C PHE A 297 3.19 -1.66 6.28
N GLU A 298 2.34 -2.69 6.31
CA GLU A 298 1.37 -2.95 7.38
C GLU A 298 1.95 -4.01 8.35
N THR A 299 1.92 -3.74 9.66
CA THR A 299 2.22 -4.76 10.69
C THR A 299 1.21 -5.92 10.60
N THR A 300 1.69 -7.16 10.64
CA THR A 300 0.87 -8.34 10.36
C THR A 300 0.47 -9.09 11.62
N THR A 301 -0.50 -10.01 11.50
CA THR A 301 -0.81 -10.96 12.58
C THR A 301 0.36 -11.91 12.89
N GLU A 302 1.40 -11.97 12.06
CA GLU A 302 2.63 -12.70 12.33
C GLU A 302 3.63 -11.86 13.14
N SER A 303 3.79 -10.55 12.84
CA SER A 303 4.63 -9.66 13.67
C SER A 303 4.03 -9.42 15.06
N ALA A 304 2.69 -9.32 15.17
CA ALA A 304 2.01 -9.30 16.47
C ALA A 304 2.15 -10.64 17.24
N GLY A 305 2.16 -11.76 16.51
CA GLY A 305 2.27 -13.10 17.07
C GLY A 305 3.69 -13.52 17.48
N GLY A 306 4.73 -12.93 16.88
CA GLY A 306 6.10 -13.44 16.97
C GLY A 306 7.16 -12.46 16.45
N TRP A 307 8.07 -12.95 15.62
CA TRP A 307 8.95 -12.15 14.77
C TRP A 307 8.68 -12.56 13.34
N ALA A 308 8.44 -11.61 12.45
CA ALA A 308 8.22 -11.82 11.02
C ALA A 308 9.28 -11.08 10.22
N GLN A 309 9.83 -11.68 9.16
CA GLN A 309 10.76 -10.96 8.28
C GLN A 309 9.98 -10.19 7.21
N VAL A 310 10.31 -8.90 7.03
CA VAL A 310 9.90 -8.11 5.86
C VAL A 310 11.12 -7.81 4.99
N ALA A 311 10.92 -7.69 3.69
CA ALA A 311 12.00 -7.45 2.71
C ALA A 311 11.48 -6.64 1.52
N PHE A 312 12.27 -5.68 1.08
CA PHE A 312 11.96 -4.73 0.00
C PHE A 312 13.16 -4.67 -0.96
N LEU A 313 12.92 -4.76 -2.25
CA LEU A 313 13.94 -4.51 -3.28
C LEU A 313 14.22 -3.01 -3.40
N TRP A 314 15.36 -2.62 -3.95
CA TRP A 314 15.64 -1.19 -4.21
C TRP A 314 14.66 -0.53 -5.20
N THR A 315 13.91 -1.33 -5.95
CA THR A 315 12.83 -0.89 -6.86
C THR A 315 11.52 -0.56 -6.16
N ASP A 316 11.38 -0.94 -4.89
CA ASP A 316 10.14 -0.84 -4.13
C ASP A 316 10.12 0.45 -3.28
N PHE A 317 11.22 1.20 -3.32
CA PHE A 317 11.42 2.50 -2.66
C PHE A 317 11.12 3.64 -3.63
N GLU A 318 10.06 4.40 -3.36
CA GLU A 318 9.73 5.60 -4.12
C GLU A 318 10.40 6.83 -3.51
N LYS A 319 10.61 7.88 -4.30
CA LYS A 319 11.18 9.13 -3.80
C LYS A 319 10.10 9.91 -3.05
N ALA A 320 10.38 10.34 -1.82
CA ALA A 320 9.40 11.07 -1.01
C ALA A 320 8.88 12.33 -1.72
N GLU A 321 7.56 12.42 -1.92
CA GLU A 321 6.96 13.49 -2.74
C GLU A 321 7.19 14.88 -2.15
N TRP A 322 7.27 14.99 -0.82
CA TRP A 322 7.48 16.26 -0.11
C TRP A 322 8.81 16.96 -0.39
N VAL A 323 9.76 16.30 -1.06
CA VAL A 323 11.02 16.89 -1.58
C VAL A 323 10.87 17.45 -3.01
N GLY A 324 9.86 17.03 -3.76
CA GLY A 324 9.60 17.49 -5.13
C GLY A 324 10.76 17.20 -6.09
N ASP A 325 11.17 18.20 -6.88
CA ASP A 325 12.22 18.05 -7.91
C ASP A 325 13.66 17.92 -7.36
N GLU A 326 13.92 18.18 -6.07
CA GLU A 326 15.30 18.28 -5.55
C GLU A 326 15.95 16.92 -5.22
N GLY A 327 17.26 16.79 -5.37
CA GLY A 327 17.99 15.56 -5.03
C GLY A 327 18.04 14.52 -6.15
N LEU A 328 17.98 13.23 -5.78
CA LEU A 328 17.94 12.09 -6.70
C LEU A 328 16.53 11.84 -7.25
N ALA A 329 16.43 11.01 -8.29
CA ALA A 329 15.16 10.57 -8.90
C ALA A 329 14.85 9.09 -8.63
N GLU A 330 15.87 8.27 -8.41
CA GLU A 330 15.82 6.83 -8.10
C GLU A 330 16.79 6.58 -6.93
N LEU A 331 16.50 5.57 -6.10
CA LEU A 331 17.35 5.20 -4.97
C LEU A 331 18.74 4.73 -5.47
N ASP A 332 19.80 5.35 -4.95
CA ASP A 332 21.18 4.93 -5.20
C ASP A 332 21.73 4.15 -4.00
N PRO A 333 21.66 2.79 -4.00
CA PRO A 333 22.12 1.99 -2.88
C PRO A 333 23.64 2.07 -2.67
N ALA A 334 24.42 2.61 -3.61
CA ALA A 334 25.85 2.85 -3.40
C ALA A 334 26.15 4.12 -2.58
N ARG A 335 25.12 4.87 -2.16
CA ARG A 335 25.24 6.15 -1.43
C ARG A 335 24.19 6.34 -0.33
N VAL A 336 23.90 5.31 0.45
CA VAL A 336 22.93 5.40 1.57
C VAL A 336 23.57 6.14 2.75
N LEU A 337 22.87 7.16 3.26
CA LEU A 337 23.30 8.11 4.29
C LEU A 337 22.58 7.93 5.62
N GLY A 338 21.49 7.18 5.66
CA GLY A 338 20.75 6.87 6.89
C GLY A 338 19.47 6.08 6.60
N TYR A 339 18.81 5.64 7.65
CA TYR A 339 17.48 5.04 7.56
C TYR A 339 16.64 5.35 8.80
N GLY A 340 15.33 5.22 8.68
CA GLY A 340 14.40 5.45 9.78
C GLY A 340 13.00 4.94 9.49
N PHE A 341 12.11 5.18 10.45
CA PHE A 341 10.73 4.72 10.44
C PHE A 341 9.82 5.90 10.76
N SER A 342 8.79 6.13 9.96
CA SER A 342 7.73 7.08 10.26
C SER A 342 6.41 6.35 10.55
N ILE A 343 5.60 6.94 11.41
CA ILE A 343 4.27 6.46 11.83
C ILE A 343 3.33 7.67 11.86
N GLY A 344 2.15 7.56 11.25
CA GLY A 344 1.11 8.60 11.22
C GLY A 344 -0.16 8.21 11.98
N ALA A 345 -0.99 9.19 12.31
CA ALA A 345 -2.27 9.00 13.01
C ALA A 345 -3.46 9.62 12.25
N ASP A 346 -4.18 8.79 11.49
CA ASP A 346 -5.32 9.16 10.63
C ASP A 346 -6.58 9.56 11.42
N GLY A 347 -6.56 10.77 12.00
CA GLY A 347 -7.74 11.44 12.59
C GLY A 347 -8.24 10.91 13.94
N GLU A 348 -7.71 9.79 14.43
CA GLU A 348 -7.84 9.33 15.83
C GLU A 348 -6.44 9.29 16.49
N GLN A 349 -6.37 9.03 17.80
CA GLN A 349 -5.10 8.94 18.54
C GLN A 349 -4.55 7.51 18.42
N THR A 350 -3.27 7.36 18.07
CA THR A 350 -2.64 6.05 17.86
C THR A 350 -1.46 5.87 18.83
N ASP A 351 -1.51 4.86 19.70
CA ASP A 351 -0.41 4.47 20.58
C ASP A 351 0.01 3.01 20.36
N GLY A 352 1.30 2.71 20.49
CA GLY A 352 1.81 1.39 20.14
C GLY A 352 3.31 1.18 20.36
N ILE A 353 3.72 -0.09 20.32
CA ILE A 353 5.12 -0.52 20.40
C ILE A 353 5.40 -1.54 19.29
N PHE A 354 6.53 -1.36 18.61
CA PHE A 354 7.14 -2.38 17.76
C PHE A 354 8.64 -2.49 18.01
N TRP A 355 9.21 -3.62 17.62
CA TRP A 355 10.62 -3.93 17.69
C TRP A 355 11.13 -4.34 16.31
N LEU A 356 12.38 -4.00 16.04
CA LEU A 356 13.08 -4.21 14.79
C LEU A 356 14.43 -4.88 15.10
N ASP A 357 14.82 -5.87 14.30
CA ASP A 357 16.08 -6.62 14.52
C ASP A 357 16.67 -7.17 13.21
N ASP A 358 17.94 -7.59 13.23
CA ASP A 358 18.68 -8.24 12.14
C ASP A 358 18.50 -7.52 10.78
N VAL A 359 18.71 -6.19 10.75
CA VAL A 359 18.58 -5.39 9.51
C VAL A 359 19.73 -5.78 8.57
N ALA A 360 19.41 -6.30 7.38
CA ALA A 360 20.40 -6.93 6.51
C ALA A 360 20.03 -6.85 5.02
N LEU A 361 21.06 -6.81 4.17
CA LEU A 361 20.96 -6.82 2.72
C LEU A 361 20.42 -8.14 2.19
N VAL A 362 19.50 -8.07 1.23
CA VAL A 362 18.89 -9.19 0.53
C VAL A 362 19.82 -9.67 -0.58
N THR A 363 20.14 -10.99 -0.64
CA THR A 363 20.99 -11.53 -1.71
C THR A 363 20.26 -12.44 -2.70
N GLY A 364 20.47 -12.17 -3.99
CA GLY A 364 20.13 -13.07 -5.10
C GLY A 364 18.68 -13.03 -5.58
N ALA A 365 18.45 -12.36 -6.71
CA ALA A 365 17.24 -12.49 -7.51
C ALA A 365 17.47 -13.42 -8.73
N GLU A 366 17.81 -14.69 -8.51
CA GLU A 366 17.85 -15.68 -9.60
C GLU A 366 16.42 -16.05 -10.02
N ARG A 367 15.89 -15.28 -10.98
CA ARG A 367 14.53 -15.47 -11.53
C ARG A 367 14.32 -16.93 -11.96
N PRO A 368 13.25 -17.60 -11.51
CA PRO A 368 12.89 -18.91 -12.02
C PRO A 368 12.69 -18.84 -13.54
N GLN A 369 13.55 -19.53 -14.30
CA GLN A 369 13.28 -19.72 -15.73
C GLN A 369 12.04 -20.61 -15.89
N PRO A 370 11.06 -20.24 -16.74
CA PRO A 370 9.95 -21.12 -17.04
C PRO A 370 10.48 -22.42 -17.64
N ALA A 371 10.01 -23.56 -17.13
CA ALA A 371 10.41 -24.85 -17.66
C ALA A 371 10.06 -24.95 -19.15
N PRO A 372 10.91 -25.54 -20.00
CA PRO A 372 10.69 -25.56 -21.44
C PRO A 372 9.38 -26.28 -21.77
N THR A 373 8.44 -25.55 -22.38
CA THR A 373 7.14 -26.07 -22.81
C THR A 373 7.34 -27.27 -23.72
N ALA A 374 6.85 -28.44 -23.30
CA ALA A 374 6.81 -29.61 -24.15
C ALA A 374 5.75 -29.39 -25.25
N GLU A 375 6.20 -29.17 -26.48
CA GLU A 375 5.31 -29.00 -27.63
C GLU A 375 4.47 -30.27 -27.87
N PRO A 376 3.20 -30.15 -28.31
CA PRO A 376 2.39 -31.31 -28.68
C PRO A 376 3.00 -32.07 -29.86
N VAL A 377 3.07 -33.39 -29.76
CA VAL A 377 3.45 -34.25 -30.88
C VAL A 377 2.29 -34.31 -31.87
N GLU A 378 2.38 -33.58 -32.98
CA GLU A 378 1.47 -33.77 -34.12
C GLU A 378 1.74 -35.10 -34.85
N GLU A 379 0.67 -35.71 -35.36
CA GLU A 379 0.72 -37.01 -36.03
C GLU A 379 1.13 -36.87 -37.50
N SER A 380 2.04 -37.73 -37.96
CA SER A 380 2.69 -37.58 -39.27
C SER A 380 1.79 -37.95 -40.46
N THR A 381 1.86 -37.12 -41.50
CA THR A 381 1.64 -37.54 -42.89
C THR A 381 2.84 -37.12 -43.75
N GLU A 382 3.52 -38.09 -44.35
CA GLU A 382 4.51 -37.91 -45.44
C GLU A 382 3.83 -37.29 -46.70
N GLU A 383 4.49 -36.75 -47.73
CA GLU A 383 5.73 -37.15 -48.43
C GLU A 383 6.28 -35.94 -49.29
N PRO A 384 7.34 -36.02 -50.14
CA PRO A 384 8.71 -35.62 -49.77
C PRO A 384 9.45 -34.61 -50.72
N GLY A 385 10.64 -34.16 -50.30
CA GLY A 385 11.67 -33.47 -51.13
C GLY A 385 11.71 -31.93 -50.97
N GLU A 386 12.83 -31.22 -51.03
CA GLU A 386 14.21 -31.54 -51.49
C GLU A 386 15.30 -31.02 -50.51
N GLU A 387 16.58 -31.40 -50.71
CA GLU A 387 17.75 -30.98 -49.91
C GLU A 387 18.26 -29.55 -50.23
N LEU A 388 18.92 -28.85 -49.28
CA LEU A 388 20.05 -27.94 -49.57
C LEU A 388 20.88 -27.52 -48.33
N VAL A 389 22.15 -27.17 -48.57
CA VAL A 389 23.32 -27.08 -47.65
C VAL A 389 23.96 -25.66 -47.84
N GLU A 390 24.63 -24.94 -46.91
CA GLU A 390 25.69 -25.29 -45.91
C GLU A 390 25.81 -24.22 -44.77
N GLU A 391 25.86 -24.65 -43.49
CA GLU A 391 26.74 -24.19 -42.37
C GLU A 391 26.80 -22.71 -41.80
N PRO A 392 27.47 -22.47 -40.62
CA PRO A 392 27.41 -21.22 -39.82
C PRO A 392 28.77 -20.50 -39.57
N GLU A 393 28.82 -19.44 -38.74
CA GLU A 393 29.95 -18.91 -37.89
C GLU A 393 29.43 -17.63 -37.11
N GLU A 394 29.68 -17.38 -35.80
CA GLU A 394 30.89 -16.90 -35.06
C GLU A 394 31.28 -15.39 -35.29
N GLU A 395 31.85 -14.60 -34.36
CA GLU A 395 32.00 -14.60 -32.87
C GLU A 395 32.51 -13.19 -32.37
N SER A 396 32.69 -13.00 -31.05
CA SER A 396 33.54 -11.97 -30.36
C SER A 396 33.08 -10.47 -30.31
N GLY A 397 33.49 -9.63 -29.33
CA GLY A 397 34.10 -9.92 -28.01
C GLY A 397 34.84 -8.75 -27.28
N SER A 398 34.60 -8.62 -25.96
CA SER A 398 35.52 -8.17 -24.87
C SER A 398 36.01 -6.69 -24.69
N GLY A 399 36.34 -6.32 -23.42
CA GLY A 399 37.24 -5.21 -23.01
C GLY A 399 36.56 -3.97 -22.35
N ILE A 400 36.45 -3.74 -21.03
CA ILE A 400 37.39 -3.70 -19.85
C ILE A 400 38.10 -2.33 -19.62
N CYS A 401 37.53 -1.50 -18.70
CA CYS A 401 38.08 -0.84 -17.47
C CYS A 401 39.52 -0.24 -17.37
N PRO A 402 39.95 0.47 -16.27
CA PRO A 402 39.25 1.31 -15.24
C PRO A 402 39.98 2.65 -14.79
N GLY A 403 39.36 3.42 -13.87
CA GLY A 403 40.03 4.20 -12.78
C GLY A 403 40.17 5.75 -12.91
N ALA A 404 40.43 6.54 -11.85
CA ALA A 404 40.39 6.32 -10.37
C ALA A 404 40.60 7.63 -9.52
N MET A 405 40.05 7.67 -8.29
CA MET A 405 40.44 8.43 -7.07
C MET A 405 40.50 9.99 -6.99
N ALA A 406 39.85 10.58 -5.96
CA ALA A 406 40.45 11.32 -4.80
C ALA A 406 39.68 12.59 -4.28
N LEU A 407 39.53 12.70 -2.95
CA LEU A 407 39.02 13.88 -2.18
C LEU A 407 40.16 14.83 -1.74
N PRO A 408 39.87 16.04 -1.20
CA PRO A 408 39.83 16.18 0.28
C PRO A 408 38.92 17.29 0.89
N LEU A 409 38.25 16.93 2.00
CA LEU A 409 37.96 17.71 3.23
C LEU A 409 37.80 19.25 3.20
N GLY A 410 36.65 19.72 3.71
CA GLY A 410 36.49 21.07 4.29
C GLY A 410 35.27 21.13 5.22
N ALA A 411 35.47 21.51 6.48
CA ALA A 411 34.40 21.55 7.50
C ALA A 411 33.97 22.98 7.86
N ILE A 412 32.66 23.20 8.02
CA ILE A 412 32.01 24.30 8.76
C ILE A 412 30.55 23.85 9.04
N GLY A 413 30.09 23.93 10.28
CA GLY A 413 28.72 23.56 10.64
C GLY A 413 27.69 24.66 10.40
N ILE A 414 26.42 24.28 10.19
CA ILE A 414 25.28 25.18 10.01
C ILE A 414 24.22 24.91 11.09
N VAL A 415 23.51 25.96 11.51
CA VAL A 415 22.42 25.90 12.50
C VAL A 415 21.11 25.61 11.78
N LEU A 416 20.35 24.60 12.25
CA LEU A 416 18.99 24.33 11.80
C LEU A 416 18.10 25.58 12.00
N ALA A 417 17.73 26.23 10.89
CA ALA A 417 17.02 27.49 10.89
C ALA A 417 15.50 27.28 10.79
N SER A 418 14.87 26.97 11.92
CA SER A 418 13.42 26.68 12.03
C SER A 418 12.52 27.78 11.45
N HIS A 419 12.11 27.62 10.18
CA HIS A 419 11.20 28.50 9.46
C HIS A 419 9.77 27.96 9.48
N GLY A 420 9.20 27.78 10.67
CA GLY A 420 7.81 27.34 10.83
C GLY A 420 6.79 28.34 10.29
N ARG A 421 5.63 27.79 9.86
CA ARG A 421 4.43 28.38 9.22
C ARG A 421 4.42 28.24 7.69
N ARG A 422 3.25 27.99 7.06
CA ARG A 422 1.88 28.27 7.52
C ARG A 422 0.84 27.41 6.78
N CYS A 423 -0.17 26.92 7.51
CA CYS A 423 -1.34 26.25 6.93
C CYS A 423 -2.04 27.10 5.87
N ARG A 424 -2.64 26.43 4.87
CA ARG A 424 -3.73 26.95 4.05
C ARG A 424 -4.69 25.84 3.67
#